data_AF-A0A2M9ZA06-F1
#
_entry.id   AF-A0A2M9ZA06-F1
#
_cell.length_a   1.000
_cell.length_b   1.000
_cell.length_c   1.000
_cell.angle_alpha   90.00
_cell.angle_beta   90.00
_cell.angle_gamma   90.00
#
_symmetry.space_group_name_H-M   'P 1'
#
loop_
_entity.id
_entity.type
_entity.pdbx_description
1 polymer ?
#
loop_
_entity_poly.entity_id
_entity_poly.type
_entity_poly.pdbx_seq_one_letter_code
_entity_poly.pdbx_strand_id
1 'polypeptide(L)'
;MKKKTYLLVFLFALAYGNCLLLDNAGLSDSYTGKEAKRKIKDAALIGDTWSYGLVYGPSAAGSLAVLDQVLVEVFSKIDEGKFYERTDVDKCADDVRNFAILLISDASTTTLISSNCSGIKANGAIY
;
A
#
# COMPACT_ATOMS: atom_id res chain seq x y z
N MET A 1 -6.40 7.57 48.07
CA MET A 1 -5.57 7.08 46.95
C MET A 1 -6.40 6.45 45.81
N LYS A 2 -7.39 5.58 46.09
CA LYS A 2 -8.20 4.90 45.06
C LYS A 2 -8.90 5.82 44.03
N LYS A 3 -9.45 6.97 44.46
CA LYS A 3 -10.14 7.94 43.57
C LYS A 3 -9.24 8.52 42.47
N LYS A 4 -7.97 8.79 42.77
CA LYS A 4 -7.00 9.32 41.79
C LYS A 4 -6.62 8.25 40.76
N THR A 5 -6.53 6.99 41.18
CA THR A 5 -6.26 5.85 40.31
C THR A 5 -7.40 5.62 39.31
N TYR A 6 -8.67 5.70 39.75
CA TYR A 6 -9.82 5.56 38.83
C TYR A 6 -9.89 6.66 37.78
N LEU A 7 -9.57 7.90 38.17
CA LEU A 7 -9.59 9.04 37.25
C LEU A 7 -8.48 8.92 36.19
N LEU A 8 -7.32 8.38 36.57
CA LEU A 8 -6.19 8.14 35.67
C LEU A 8 -6.46 6.97 34.71
N VAL A 9 -7.09 5.89 35.20
CA VAL A 9 -7.55 4.77 34.35
C VAL A 9 -8.64 5.22 33.37
N PHE A 10 -9.57 6.09 33.80
CA PHE A 10 -10.62 6.64 32.94
C PHE A 10 -10.06 7.56 31.84
N LEU A 11 -9.08 8.40 32.17
CA LEU A 11 -8.37 9.22 31.18
C LEU A 11 -7.57 8.38 30.18
N PHE A 12 -6.92 7.31 30.63
CA PHE A 12 -6.26 6.35 29.75
C PHE A 12 -7.24 5.64 28.82
N ALA A 13 -8.39 5.19 29.33
CA ALA A 13 -9.43 4.55 28.53
C ALA A 13 -10.00 5.50 27.45
N LEU A 14 -10.19 6.79 27.78
CA LEU A 14 -10.61 7.80 26.80
C LEU A 14 -9.55 8.09 25.74
N ALA A 15 -8.28 8.17 26.13
CA ALA A 15 -7.18 8.38 25.19
C ALA A 15 -7.03 7.19 24.22
N TYR A 16 -7.07 5.94 24.72
CA TYR A 16 -6.99 4.74 23.90
C TYR A 16 -8.24 4.54 23.03
N GLY A 17 -9.43 4.82 23.55
CA GLY A 17 -10.67 4.74 22.79
C GLY A 17 -10.71 5.73 21.63
N ASN A 18 -10.16 6.94 21.83
CA ASN A 18 -10.07 7.93 20.75
C ASN A 18 -9.05 7.52 19.67
N CYS A 19 -7.91 6.91 20.02
CA CYS A 19 -6.97 6.40 19.00
C CYS A 19 -7.63 5.33 18.11
N LEU A 20 -8.34 4.37 18.69
CA LEU A 20 -9.06 3.34 17.92
C LEU A 20 -10.15 3.93 17.01
N LEU A 21 -10.77 5.04 17.41
CA LEU A 21 -11.75 5.75 16.60
C LEU A 21 -11.10 6.62 15.52
N LEU A 22 -9.93 7.22 15.80
CA LEU A 22 -9.15 7.99 14.82
C LEU A 22 -8.53 7.08 13.74
N ASP A 23 -8.01 5.91 14.14
CA ASP A 23 -7.48 4.90 13.23
C ASP A 23 -8.57 4.44 12.26
N ASN A 24 -9.76 4.09 12.77
CA ASN A 24 -10.93 3.70 11.96
C ASN A 24 -11.50 4.83 11.08
N ALA A 25 -11.21 6.09 11.42
CA ALA A 25 -11.61 7.26 10.63
C ALA A 25 -10.60 7.64 9.54
N GLY A 26 -9.48 6.91 9.42
CA GLY A 26 -8.41 7.25 8.47
C GLY A 26 -7.65 8.54 8.81
N LEU A 27 -7.76 9.05 10.06
CA LEU A 27 -7.02 10.21 10.55
C LEU A 27 -5.61 9.86 11.09
N SER A 28 -5.25 8.59 11.06
CA SER A 28 -3.88 8.11 11.30
C SER A 28 -3.00 8.28 10.04
N ASP A 29 -1.69 8.03 10.15
CA ASP A 29 -0.73 8.19 9.05
C ASP A 29 -1.03 7.25 7.87
N SER A 30 -1.92 7.69 6.97
CA SER A 30 -2.53 6.89 5.92
C SER A 30 -2.47 7.58 4.57
N TYR A 31 -2.54 6.76 3.51
CA TYR A 31 -2.85 7.20 2.15
C TYR A 31 -4.34 7.05 1.90
N THR A 32 -4.92 7.98 1.13
CA THR A 32 -6.18 7.71 0.44
C THR A 32 -5.98 6.54 -0.54
N GLY A 33 -7.04 5.80 -0.86
CA GLY A 33 -6.97 4.67 -1.79
C GLY A 33 -6.45 5.09 -3.17
N LYS A 34 -6.75 6.31 -3.61
CA LYS A 34 -6.18 6.90 -4.84
C LYS A 34 -4.66 7.07 -4.75
N GLU A 35 -4.16 7.61 -3.64
CA GLU A 35 -2.72 7.76 -3.42
C GLU A 35 -2.02 6.41 -3.30
N ALA A 36 -2.62 5.46 -2.57
CA ALA A 36 -2.09 4.11 -2.42
C ALA A 36 -2.00 3.39 -3.77
N LYS A 37 -3.08 3.41 -4.56
CA LYS A 37 -3.10 2.82 -5.90
C LYS A 37 -2.06 3.48 -6.79
N ARG A 38 -1.98 4.81 -6.81
CA ARG A 38 -0.97 5.54 -7.61
C ARG A 38 0.45 5.13 -7.22
N LYS A 39 0.74 5.02 -5.92
CA LYS A 39 2.08 4.72 -5.43
C LYS A 39 2.56 3.32 -5.84
N ILE A 40 1.69 2.32 -5.75
CA ILE A 40 1.99 0.96 -6.21
C ILE A 40 2.17 0.93 -7.74
N LYS A 41 1.32 1.63 -8.49
CA LYS A 41 1.40 1.75 -9.95
C LYS A 41 2.69 2.43 -10.42
N ASP A 42 3.09 3.52 -9.77
CA ASP A 42 4.35 4.22 -10.08
C ASP A 42 5.56 3.33 -9.83
N ALA A 43 5.56 2.58 -8.71
CA ALA A 43 6.62 1.63 -8.38
C ALA A 43 6.70 0.49 -9.41
N ALA A 44 5.54 -0.06 -9.81
CA ALA A 44 5.44 -1.07 -10.87
C ALA A 44 5.97 -0.54 -12.21
N LEU A 45 5.54 0.66 -12.63
CA LEU A 45 5.95 1.23 -13.91
C LEU A 45 7.47 1.42 -13.99
N ILE A 46 8.08 1.91 -12.90
CA ILE A 46 9.55 2.05 -12.80
C ILE A 46 10.23 0.69 -12.86
N GLY A 47 9.76 -0.28 -12.07
CA GLY A 47 10.33 -1.62 -12.00
C GLY A 47 10.27 -2.35 -13.34
N ASP A 48 9.09 -2.37 -13.96
CA ASP A 48 8.85 -3.05 -15.23
C ASP A 48 9.53 -2.38 -16.41
N THR A 49 9.55 -1.05 -16.47
CA THR A 49 10.30 -0.36 -17.53
C THR A 49 11.78 -0.75 -17.50
N TRP A 50 12.33 -0.91 -16.29
CA TRP A 50 13.69 -1.38 -16.12
C TRP A 50 13.86 -2.86 -16.51
N SER A 51 13.07 -3.75 -15.90
CA SER A 51 13.19 -5.20 -16.10
C SER A 51 12.89 -5.62 -17.55
N TYR A 52 11.83 -5.07 -18.16
CA TYR A 52 11.50 -5.31 -19.56
C TYR A 52 12.50 -4.68 -20.52
N GLY A 53 13.12 -3.56 -20.15
CA GLY A 53 14.24 -2.98 -20.91
C GLY A 53 15.40 -3.96 -21.03
N LEU A 54 15.68 -4.72 -19.97
CA LEU A 54 16.70 -5.76 -19.96
C LEU A 54 16.28 -7.03 -20.71
N VAL A 55 15.02 -7.47 -20.57
CA VAL A 55 14.54 -8.76 -21.12
C VAL A 55 14.11 -8.65 -22.59
N TYR A 56 13.37 -7.61 -22.94
CA TYR A 56 12.72 -7.44 -24.25
C TYR A 56 13.31 -6.29 -25.09
N GLY A 57 14.14 -5.45 -24.47
CA GLY A 57 14.74 -4.29 -25.10
C GLY A 57 13.95 -2.99 -24.90
N PRO A 58 14.61 -1.82 -25.03
CA PRO A 58 14.05 -0.53 -24.65
C PRO A 58 12.86 -0.08 -25.50
N SER A 59 12.72 -0.58 -26.73
CA SER A 59 11.62 -0.23 -27.63
C SER A 59 10.27 -0.84 -27.20
N ALA A 60 10.28 -1.97 -26.49
CA ALA A 60 9.07 -2.66 -26.02
C ALA A 60 8.79 -2.43 -24.53
N ALA A 61 9.80 -2.01 -23.75
CA ALA A 61 9.70 -1.92 -22.30
C ALA A 61 8.54 -1.05 -21.80
N GLY A 62 8.40 0.16 -22.36
CA GLY A 62 7.36 1.10 -21.94
C GLY A 62 5.94 0.60 -22.24
N SER A 63 5.72 -0.01 -23.41
CA SER A 63 4.39 -0.52 -23.77
C SER A 63 4.00 -1.73 -22.92
N LEU A 64 4.94 -2.64 -22.66
CA LEU A 64 4.72 -3.78 -21.78
C LEU A 64 4.45 -3.35 -20.33
N ALA A 65 5.24 -2.40 -19.81
CA ALA A 65 5.05 -1.88 -18.46
C ALA A 65 3.68 -1.19 -18.29
N VAL A 66 3.21 -0.46 -19.31
CA VAL A 66 1.86 0.15 -19.30
C VAL A 66 0.75 -0.90 -19.35
N LEU A 67 0.93 -1.99 -20.11
CA LEU A 67 -0.04 -3.08 -20.14
C LEU A 67 -0.12 -3.78 -18.78
N ASP A 68 1.01 -3.99 -18.12
CA ASP A 68 1.08 -4.65 -16.82
C ASP A 68 0.35 -3.87 -15.71
N GLN A 69 0.29 -2.53 -15.82
CA GLN A 69 -0.44 -1.68 -14.88
C GLN A 69 -1.91 -2.10 -14.67
N VAL A 70 -2.54 -2.71 -15.67
CA VAL A 70 -3.91 -3.22 -15.56
C VAL A 70 -3.97 -4.38 -14.56
N LEU A 71 -3.00 -5.28 -14.62
CA LEU A 71 -2.91 -6.42 -13.72
C LEU A 71 -2.49 -6.00 -12.32
N VAL A 72 -1.54 -5.07 -12.20
CA VAL A 72 -1.18 -4.45 -10.91
C VAL A 72 -2.41 -3.86 -10.23
N GLU A 73 -3.23 -3.13 -10.97
CA GLU A 73 -4.45 -2.55 -10.43
C GLU A 73 -5.43 -3.62 -9.92
N VAL A 74 -5.66 -4.68 -10.69
CA VAL A 74 -6.52 -5.81 -10.30
C VAL A 74 -5.97 -6.55 -9.08
N PHE A 75 -4.67 -6.82 -9.03
CA PHE A 75 -4.06 -7.61 -7.98
C PHE A 75 -3.80 -6.82 -6.69
N SER A 76 -3.63 -5.50 -6.77
CA SER A 76 -3.45 -4.65 -5.58
C SER A 76 -4.69 -4.59 -4.69
N LYS A 77 -5.89 -4.80 -5.25
CA LYS A 77 -7.19 -4.79 -4.53
C LYS A 77 -7.42 -3.52 -3.70
N ILE A 78 -6.81 -2.41 -4.11
CA ILE A 78 -6.98 -1.11 -3.47
C ILE A 78 -8.29 -0.47 -3.93
N ASP A 79 -9.15 -0.18 -2.96
CA ASP A 79 -10.40 0.55 -3.12
C ASP A 79 -10.14 2.04 -2.96
N GLU A 80 -10.42 2.82 -4.00
CA GLU A 80 -10.17 4.26 -3.98
C GLU A 80 -11.00 5.03 -2.95
N GLY A 81 -12.11 4.46 -2.46
CA GLY A 81 -12.98 5.04 -1.44
C GLY A 81 -12.56 4.73 0.00
N LYS A 82 -11.35 4.21 0.23
CA LYS A 82 -10.86 3.80 1.55
C LYS A 82 -9.50 4.42 1.88
N PHE A 83 -9.10 4.34 3.15
CA PHE A 83 -7.75 4.66 3.61
C PHE A 83 -6.92 3.40 3.85
N TYR A 84 -5.60 3.55 3.70
CA TYR A 84 -4.62 2.49 3.86
C TYR A 84 -3.41 2.99 4.62
N GLU A 85 -2.87 2.20 5.56
CA GLU A 85 -1.68 2.59 6.30
C GLU A 85 -0.49 2.82 5.36
N ARG A 86 0.24 3.92 5.58
CA ARG A 86 1.39 4.26 4.72
C ARG A 86 2.43 3.15 4.67
N THR A 87 2.76 2.58 5.83
CA THR A 87 3.79 1.55 5.95
C THR A 87 3.49 0.32 5.09
N ASP A 88 2.22 -0.11 5.03
CA ASP A 88 1.83 -1.29 4.26
C ASP A 88 1.89 -1.00 2.76
N VAL A 89 1.39 0.16 2.33
CA VAL A 89 1.47 0.61 0.94
C VAL A 89 2.93 0.75 0.49
N ASP A 90 3.77 1.37 1.34
CA ASP A 90 5.18 1.62 1.02
C ASP A 90 5.97 0.31 0.92
N LYS A 91 5.73 -0.67 1.81
CA LYS A 91 6.34 -2.01 1.72
C LYS A 91 5.92 -2.75 0.45
N CYS A 92 4.65 -2.69 0.06
CA CYS A 92 4.22 -3.31 -1.19
C CYS A 92 4.85 -2.63 -2.40
N ALA A 93 4.87 -1.30 -2.43
CA ALA A 93 5.52 -0.55 -3.51
C ALA A 93 7.02 -0.88 -3.61
N ASP A 94 7.69 -1.01 -2.47
CA ASP A 94 9.10 -1.42 -2.43
C ASP A 94 9.31 -2.85 -2.92
N ASP A 95 8.48 -3.82 -2.52
CA ASP A 95 8.55 -5.19 -3.03
C ASP A 95 8.37 -5.21 -4.55
N VAL A 96 7.30 -4.58 -5.05
CA VAL A 96 6.98 -4.50 -6.48
C VAL A 96 8.15 -3.93 -7.28
N ARG A 97 8.72 -2.81 -6.84
CA ARG A 97 9.87 -2.19 -7.51
C ARG A 97 11.12 -3.07 -7.41
N ASN A 98 11.46 -3.51 -6.20
CA ASN A 98 12.73 -4.17 -5.95
C ASN A 98 12.77 -5.57 -6.55
N PHE A 99 11.65 -6.29 -6.59
CA PHE A 99 11.60 -7.61 -7.22
C PHE A 99 11.71 -7.49 -8.73
N ALA A 100 11.09 -6.47 -9.33
CA ALA A 100 11.28 -6.19 -10.74
C ALA A 100 12.74 -5.86 -11.08
N ILE A 101 13.40 -5.03 -10.27
CA ILE A 101 14.78 -4.62 -10.54
C ILE A 101 15.79 -5.73 -10.21
N LEU A 102 15.65 -6.39 -9.06
CA LEU A 102 16.66 -7.31 -8.52
C LEU A 102 16.43 -8.77 -8.95
N LEU A 103 15.18 -9.17 -9.14
CA LEU A 103 14.80 -10.54 -9.49
C LEU A 103 14.27 -10.67 -10.92
N ILE A 104 14.16 -9.55 -11.66
CA ILE A 104 13.59 -9.51 -13.01
C ILE A 104 12.18 -10.13 -13.01
N SER A 105 11.43 -9.86 -11.93
CA SER A 105 10.06 -10.31 -11.78
C SER A 105 9.09 -9.28 -12.35
N ASP A 106 8.05 -9.74 -13.01
CA ASP A 106 6.94 -8.90 -13.45
C ASP A 106 6.24 -8.27 -12.24
N ALA A 107 5.98 -6.95 -12.28
CA ALA A 107 5.37 -6.20 -11.20
C ALA A 107 3.98 -6.73 -10.82
N SER A 108 3.15 -7.16 -11.77
CA SER A 108 1.84 -7.74 -11.48
C SER A 108 1.95 -9.06 -10.75
N THR A 109 2.92 -9.90 -11.14
CA THR A 109 3.20 -11.17 -10.44
C THR A 109 3.62 -10.88 -9.00
N THR A 110 4.50 -9.91 -8.79
CA THR A 110 4.91 -9.50 -7.43
C THR A 110 3.73 -8.96 -6.61
N THR A 111 2.89 -8.13 -7.22
CA THR A 111 1.68 -7.59 -6.58
C THR A 111 0.73 -8.70 -6.14
N LEU A 112 0.62 -9.77 -6.92
CA LEU A 112 -0.21 -10.93 -6.62
C LEU A 112 0.34 -11.80 -5.47
N ILE A 113 1.66 -12.04 -5.45
CA ILE A 113 2.26 -13.06 -4.57
C ILE A 113 2.98 -12.50 -3.33
N SER A 114 3.34 -11.21 -3.32
CA SER A 114 4.00 -10.61 -2.16
C SER A 114 3.07 -10.63 -0.95
N SER A 115 3.60 -11.05 0.20
CA SER A 115 2.89 -10.95 1.47
C SER A 115 2.65 -9.50 1.92
N ASN A 116 3.52 -8.57 1.51
CA ASN A 116 3.34 -7.15 1.82
C ASN A 116 2.23 -6.53 0.97
N CYS A 117 2.03 -6.99 -0.27
CA CYS A 117 0.92 -6.53 -1.12
C CYS A 117 -0.41 -7.20 -0.78
N SER A 118 -0.43 -8.52 -0.60
CA SER A 118 -1.63 -9.25 -0.21
C SER A 118 -2.09 -8.95 1.23
N GLY A 119 -1.20 -8.42 2.07
CA GLY A 119 -1.47 -8.04 3.45
C GLY A 119 -2.08 -6.66 3.63
N ILE A 120 -2.16 -5.83 2.57
CA ILE A 120 -2.70 -4.47 2.68
C ILE A 120 -4.17 -4.53 3.09
N LYS A 121 -4.51 -3.84 4.18
CA LYS A 121 -5.88 -3.73 4.68
C LYS A 121 -6.32 -2.28 4.73
N ALA A 122 -7.59 -2.06 4.41
CA ALA A 122 -8.19 -0.76 4.62
C ALA A 122 -8.35 -0.48 6.12
N ASN A 123 -7.98 0.71 6.55
CA ASN A 123 -8.12 1.17 7.94
C ASN A 123 -9.25 2.21 8.12
N GLY A 124 -10.03 2.49 7.08
CA GLY A 124 -11.19 3.39 7.19
C GLY A 124 -11.86 3.63 5.84
N ALA A 125 -13.05 4.23 5.85
CA ALA A 125 -13.74 4.69 4.65
C ALA A 125 -13.54 6.20 4.46
N ILE A 126 -13.48 6.65 3.19
CA ILE A 126 -13.55 8.06 2.84
C ILE A 126 -15.04 8.46 2.86
N TYR A 127 -15.44 9.28 3.83
CA TYR A 127 -16.80 9.83 3.94
C TYR A 127 -16.95 11.14 3.18
#